data_AF-A0A838QCZ7-F1
#
_entry.id   AF-A0A838QCZ7-F1
#
_cell.length_a   1.000
_cell.length_b   1.000
_cell.length_c   1.000
_cell.angle_alpha   90.00
_cell.angle_beta   90.00
_cell.angle_gamma   90.00
#
_symmetry.space_group_name_H-M   'P 1'
#
loop_
_entity.id
_entity.type
_entity.pdbx_description
1 polymer ?
#
loop_
_entity_poly.entity_id
_entity_poly.type
_entity_poly.pdbx_seq_one_letter_code
_entity_poly.pdbx_strand_id
1 'polypeptide(L)'
;SQNLFTGGRVSAQNEAAAAARRSADIELTAQRAQIVLDITQAYYDAALADRLVTIADASFTQTEGVLRQVQLNKTVGNVSEFELLRAQVTRDNQRPQVIQRRSDREVAYLRLKQLLNIPLEQPVALTTAIEDSSAAPAGIRLAGITVSSYLAPDTASGNRAGVRQAAEALDAQQELLRVARSQRLPSLSLSSQYGAVAYPLSGLPGTNDFRANWTVGIAAQVPIFTGGRIRGDEMVAQANVAESRARLQQVREFAALDSRVALNALNQANSAWEASRGTAEQASRAYTIAEVRYREGISTQLELNDSRILLEQSTANRALAARNLQIARVKLALLPNLPLQAGGFGQSDGAGNQAQPQSAQPPQQQQQQQQQGQSQSGTLASQQIPPAL
;
A
#
# COMPACT_ATOMS: atom_id res chain seq x y z
N SER A 1 -10.67 -45.53 -2.05
CA SER A 1 -9.60 -45.93 -2.98
C SER A 1 -8.30 -45.29 -2.54
N GLN A 2 -7.16 -45.87 -2.92
CA GLN A 2 -5.83 -45.37 -2.59
C GLN A 2 -4.93 -45.43 -3.83
N ASN A 3 -4.16 -44.37 -4.07
CA ASN A 3 -3.15 -44.38 -5.12
C ASN A 3 -1.92 -45.13 -4.61
N LEU A 4 -1.55 -46.23 -5.27
CA LEU A 4 -0.36 -47.02 -4.92
C LEU A 4 0.88 -46.50 -5.65
N PHE A 5 0.73 -46.08 -6.92
CA PHE A 5 1.80 -45.51 -7.72
C PHE A 5 1.23 -44.45 -8.66
N THR A 6 1.87 -43.28 -8.73
CA THR A 6 1.44 -42.20 -9.63
C THR A 6 2.60 -41.59 -10.41
N GLY A 7 3.71 -42.31 -10.58
CA GLY A 7 4.89 -41.79 -11.26
C GLY A 7 5.47 -40.51 -10.64
N GLY A 8 5.37 -40.34 -9.32
CA GLY A 8 5.81 -39.13 -8.61
C GLY A 8 4.84 -37.94 -8.68
N ARG A 9 3.66 -38.09 -9.31
CA ARG A 9 2.64 -37.02 -9.39
C ARG A 9 2.25 -36.47 -8.01
N VAL A 10 1.89 -37.34 -7.07
CA VAL A 10 1.40 -36.93 -5.74
C VAL A 10 2.51 -36.24 -4.94
N SER A 11 3.74 -36.76 -4.98
CA SER A 11 4.88 -36.12 -4.30
C SER A 11 5.17 -34.74 -4.90
N ALA A 12 5.20 -34.61 -6.23
CA ALA A 12 5.40 -33.30 -6.88
C ALA A 12 4.25 -32.32 -6.60
N GLN A 13 3.00 -32.79 -6.54
CA GLN A 13 1.87 -31.95 -6.12
C GLN A 13 2.01 -31.47 -4.68
N ASN A 14 2.48 -32.33 -3.77
CA ASN A 14 2.72 -31.97 -2.38
C ASN A 14 3.88 -30.97 -2.25
N GLU A 15 4.97 -31.13 -3.01
CA GLU A 15 6.08 -30.18 -3.02
C GLU A 15 5.67 -28.82 -3.62
N ALA A 16 4.89 -28.81 -4.70
CA ALA A 16 4.32 -27.57 -5.24
C ALA A 16 3.43 -26.85 -4.22
N ALA A 17 2.60 -27.59 -3.48
CA ALA A 17 1.79 -27.04 -2.39
C ALA A 17 2.65 -26.56 -1.21
N ALA A 18 3.74 -27.25 -0.89
CA ALA A 18 4.68 -26.83 0.13
C ALA A 18 5.41 -25.53 -0.24
N ALA A 19 5.82 -25.37 -1.49
CA ALA A 19 6.37 -24.12 -2.01
C ALA A 19 5.35 -22.96 -1.94
N ALA A 20 4.10 -23.22 -2.31
CA ALA A 20 3.02 -22.24 -2.15
C ALA A 20 2.80 -21.84 -0.69
N ARG A 21 2.87 -22.79 0.25
CA ARG A 21 2.81 -22.50 1.69
C ARG A 21 4.00 -21.65 2.16
N ARG A 22 5.23 -21.99 1.78
CA ARG A 22 6.44 -21.19 2.12
C ARG A 22 6.32 -19.77 1.57
N SER A 23 5.78 -19.59 0.36
CA SER A 23 5.50 -18.28 -0.22
C SER A 23 4.49 -17.48 0.61
N ALA A 24 3.43 -18.13 1.12
CA ALA A 24 2.46 -17.50 2.02
C ALA A 24 3.07 -17.11 3.38
N ASP A 25 3.96 -17.92 3.94
CA ASP A 25 4.68 -17.60 5.18
C ASP A 25 5.60 -16.37 5.00
N ILE A 26 6.25 -16.25 3.82
CA ILE A 26 7.03 -15.06 3.45
C ILE A 26 6.12 -13.83 3.29
N GLU A 27 4.96 -13.98 2.64
CA GLU A 27 3.97 -12.90 2.47
C GLU A 27 3.50 -12.38 3.84
N LEU A 28 3.18 -13.26 4.77
CA LEU A 28 2.80 -12.88 6.14
C LEU A 28 3.90 -12.04 6.82
N THR A 29 5.16 -12.44 6.65
CA THR A 29 6.30 -11.69 7.19
C THR A 29 6.44 -10.32 6.52
N ALA A 30 6.19 -10.24 5.21
CA ALA A 30 6.23 -8.99 4.47
C ALA A 30 5.11 -8.02 4.86
N GLN A 31 3.89 -8.52 5.02
CA GLN A 31 2.75 -7.74 5.48
C GLN A 31 2.96 -7.23 6.90
N ARG A 32 3.55 -8.04 7.79
CA ARG A 32 3.97 -7.57 9.12
C ARG A 32 4.96 -6.42 9.02
N ALA A 33 6.00 -6.54 8.20
CA ALA A 33 6.98 -5.46 8.00
C ALA A 33 6.34 -4.19 7.43
N GLN A 34 5.35 -4.31 6.53
CA GLN A 34 4.62 -3.18 5.98
C GLN A 34 3.78 -2.46 7.05
N ILE A 35 2.99 -3.20 7.83
CA ILE A 35 2.19 -2.63 8.93
C ILE A 35 3.08 -1.87 9.92
N VAL A 36 4.27 -2.42 10.22
CA VAL A 36 5.24 -1.76 11.08
C VAL A 36 5.71 -0.44 10.51
N LEU A 37 6.02 -0.39 9.21
CA LEU A 37 6.41 0.83 8.53
C LEU A 37 5.26 1.86 8.54
N ASP A 38 4.03 1.41 8.28
CA ASP A 38 2.84 2.28 8.26
C ASP A 38 2.54 2.87 9.65
N ILE A 39 2.62 2.06 10.71
CA ILE A 39 2.51 2.53 12.11
C ILE A 39 3.63 3.51 12.43
N THR A 40 4.87 3.21 12.01
CA THR A 40 6.02 4.10 12.24
C THR A 40 5.80 5.45 11.56
N GLN A 41 5.31 5.46 10.32
CA GLN A 41 4.99 6.70 9.60
C GLN A 41 3.91 7.50 10.33
N ALA A 42 2.79 6.87 10.68
CA ALA A 42 1.71 7.54 11.41
C ALA A 42 2.16 8.07 12.79
N TYR A 43 3.04 7.34 13.49
CA TYR A 43 3.60 7.77 14.77
C TYR A 43 4.43 9.05 14.63
N TYR A 44 5.37 9.08 13.68
CA TYR A 44 6.18 10.27 13.47
C TYR A 44 5.41 11.42 12.79
N ASP A 45 4.33 11.13 12.05
CA ASP A 45 3.40 12.15 11.54
C ASP A 45 2.63 12.83 12.68
N ALA A 46 2.15 12.06 13.66
CA ALA A 46 1.49 12.61 14.83
C ALA A 46 2.46 13.44 15.70
N ALA A 47 3.69 12.95 15.91
CA ALA A 47 4.72 13.71 16.62
C ALA A 47 5.17 14.98 15.87
N LEU A 48 5.14 14.97 14.53
CA LEU A 48 5.40 16.15 13.71
C LEU A 48 4.26 17.16 13.86
N ALA A 49 3.01 16.70 13.84
CA ALA A 49 1.86 17.57 14.01
C ALA A 49 1.85 18.23 15.40
N ASP A 50 2.25 17.52 16.46
CA ASP A 50 2.49 18.13 17.80
C ASP A 50 3.50 19.28 17.72
N ARG A 51 4.63 19.07 17.03
CA ARG A 51 5.66 20.09 16.89
C ARG A 51 5.19 21.29 16.06
N LEU A 52 4.42 21.06 14.99
CA LEU A 52 3.88 22.14 14.16
C LEU A 52 2.82 22.96 14.90
N VAL A 53 2.02 22.35 15.78
CA VAL A 53 1.14 23.09 16.70
C VAL A 53 1.95 23.95 17.65
N THR A 54 3.01 23.39 18.24
CA THR A 54 3.90 24.13 19.16
C THR A 54 4.54 25.35 18.47
N ILE A 55 4.98 25.20 17.22
CA ILE A 55 5.55 26.29 16.41
C ILE A 55 4.47 27.37 16.11
N ALA A 56 3.26 26.96 15.72
CA ALA A 56 2.18 27.89 15.43
C ALA A 56 1.70 28.65 16.69
N ASP A 57 1.58 27.97 17.83
CA ASP A 57 1.21 28.59 19.11
C ASP A 57 2.30 29.58 19.58
N ALA A 58 3.58 29.27 19.36
CA ALA A 58 4.68 30.18 19.64
C ALA A 58 4.62 31.44 18.73
N SER A 59 4.40 31.28 17.43
CA SER A 59 4.24 32.39 16.46
C SER A 59 3.05 33.28 16.84
N PHE A 60 1.91 32.68 17.20
CA PHE A 60 0.74 33.41 17.69
C PHE A 60 1.04 34.22 18.95
N THR A 61 1.63 33.59 19.97
CA THR A 61 2.00 34.24 21.24
C THR A 61 2.95 35.42 21.02
N GLN A 62 3.89 35.26 20.09
CA GLN A 62 4.83 36.30 19.72
C GLN A 62 4.12 37.49 19.03
N THR A 63 3.19 37.24 18.10
CA THR A 63 2.42 38.32 17.46
C THR A 63 1.49 39.04 18.43
N GLU A 64 0.94 38.34 19.42
CA GLU A 64 0.18 38.94 20.54
C GLU A 64 1.05 39.89 21.36
N GLY A 65 2.29 39.49 21.68
CA GLY A 65 3.27 40.33 22.36
C GLY A 65 3.57 41.62 21.59
N VAL A 66 3.81 41.50 20.28
CA VAL A 66 4.05 42.65 19.39
C VAL A 66 2.83 43.57 19.34
N LEU A 67 1.62 43.04 19.18
CA LEU A 67 0.39 43.83 19.17
C LEU A 67 0.19 44.60 20.48
N ARG A 68 0.42 43.94 21.63
CA ARG A 68 0.33 44.59 22.94
C ARG A 68 1.32 45.74 23.07
N GLN A 69 2.56 45.56 22.61
CA GLN A 69 3.56 46.62 22.61
C GLN A 69 3.16 47.80 21.73
N VAL A 70 2.66 47.54 20.52
CA VAL A 70 2.20 48.59 19.59
C VAL A 70 0.99 49.34 20.15
N GLN A 71 0.05 48.66 20.81
CA GLN A 71 -1.09 49.28 21.48
C GLN A 71 -0.64 50.25 22.59
N LEU A 72 0.30 49.82 23.45
CA LEU A 72 0.87 50.68 24.48
C LEU A 72 1.57 51.90 23.87
N ASN A 73 2.41 51.69 22.85
CA ASN A 73 3.08 52.77 22.16
C ASN A 73 2.09 53.75 21.48
N LYS A 74 0.91 53.26 21.04
CA LYS A 74 -0.12 54.10 20.42
C LYS A 74 -0.76 55.03 21.44
N THR A 75 -1.00 54.55 22.66
CA THR A 75 -1.57 55.37 23.74
C THR A 75 -0.66 56.52 24.16
N VAL A 76 0.66 56.35 24.05
CA VAL A 76 1.65 57.40 24.31
C VAL A 76 1.98 58.25 23.07
N GLY A 77 1.32 58.00 21.93
CA GLY A 77 1.49 58.78 20.70
C GLY A 77 2.71 58.43 19.84
N ASN A 78 3.43 57.35 20.17
CA ASN A 78 4.72 57.01 19.55
C ASN A 78 4.62 56.09 18.31
N VAL A 79 3.43 55.66 17.90
CA VAL A 79 3.21 54.83 16.69
C VAL A 79 1.99 55.30 15.90
N SER A 80 2.05 55.06 14.59
CA SER A 80 0.96 55.41 13.67
C SER A 80 -0.23 54.45 13.79
N GLU A 81 -1.41 54.86 13.32
CA GLU A 81 -2.56 53.95 13.20
C GLU A 81 -2.29 52.82 12.20
N PHE A 82 -1.49 53.09 11.16
CA PHE A 82 -1.06 52.11 10.18
C PHE A 82 -0.27 50.94 10.82
N GLU A 83 0.66 51.24 11.72
CA GLU A 83 1.43 50.21 12.45
C GLU A 83 0.55 49.37 13.38
N LEU A 84 -0.41 50.01 14.05
CA LEU A 84 -1.39 49.31 14.88
C LEU A 84 -2.23 48.34 14.04
N LEU A 85 -2.79 48.80 12.92
CA LEU A 85 -3.60 47.98 12.03
C LEU A 85 -2.79 46.81 11.46
N ARG A 86 -1.52 47.06 11.09
CA ARG A 86 -0.61 46.01 10.61
C ARG A 86 -0.31 44.96 11.68
N ALA A 87 -0.09 45.38 12.93
CA ALA A 87 0.10 44.46 14.05
C ALA A 87 -1.15 43.59 14.28
N GLN A 88 -2.34 44.20 14.21
CA GLN A 88 -3.62 43.49 14.33
C GLN A 88 -3.79 42.45 13.23
N VAL A 89 -3.62 42.84 11.96
CA VAL A 89 -3.72 41.92 10.81
C VAL A 89 -2.70 40.79 10.93
N THR A 90 -1.47 41.08 11.35
CA THR A 90 -0.42 40.05 11.51
C THR A 90 -0.82 39.00 12.55
N ARG A 91 -1.34 39.43 13.71
CA ARG A 91 -1.85 38.54 14.76
C ARG A 91 -3.08 37.78 14.29
N ASP A 92 -4.05 38.47 13.70
CA ASP A 92 -5.31 37.88 13.25
C ASP A 92 -5.08 36.79 12.18
N ASN A 93 -4.08 36.98 11.32
CA ASN A 93 -3.66 35.97 10.33
C ASN A 93 -3.03 34.71 10.95
N GLN A 94 -2.49 34.78 12.17
CA GLN A 94 -1.95 33.59 12.87
C GLN A 94 -3.06 32.71 13.46
N ARG A 95 -4.23 33.27 13.78
CA ARG A 95 -5.31 32.51 14.43
C ARG A 95 -5.84 31.36 13.55
N PRO A 96 -6.12 31.56 12.24
CA PRO A 96 -6.46 30.45 11.35
C PRO A 96 -5.37 29.38 11.25
N GLN A 97 -4.09 29.78 11.28
CA GLN A 97 -2.96 28.84 11.21
C GLN A 97 -2.94 27.91 12.42
N VAL A 98 -3.10 28.43 13.64
CA VAL A 98 -3.17 27.61 14.86
C VAL A 98 -4.35 26.64 14.82
N ILE A 99 -5.53 27.10 14.40
CA ILE A 99 -6.72 26.24 14.27
C ILE A 99 -6.45 25.11 13.27
N GLN A 100 -5.85 25.42 12.12
CA GLN A 100 -5.51 24.41 11.12
C GLN A 100 -4.51 23.39 11.67
N ARG A 101 -3.41 23.82 12.32
CA ARG A 101 -2.42 22.89 12.88
C ARG A 101 -3.01 21.98 13.94
N ARG A 102 -3.92 22.48 14.77
CA ARG A 102 -4.62 21.67 15.79
C ARG A 102 -5.53 20.62 15.14
N SER A 103 -6.23 20.98 14.06
CA SER A 103 -7.02 20.04 13.26
C SER A 103 -6.14 18.97 12.60
N ASP A 104 -5.03 19.37 11.96
CA ASP A 104 -4.05 18.44 11.34
C ASP A 104 -3.51 17.44 12.38
N ARG A 105 -3.22 17.93 13.59
CA ARG A 105 -2.79 17.10 14.73
C ARG A 105 -3.86 16.09 15.12
N GLU A 106 -5.12 16.50 15.23
CA GLU A 106 -6.21 15.58 15.55
C GLU A 106 -6.34 14.47 14.51
N VAL A 107 -6.30 14.82 13.23
CA VAL A 107 -6.32 13.84 12.12
C VAL A 107 -5.14 12.87 12.18
N ALA A 108 -3.94 13.36 12.46
CA ALA A 108 -2.75 12.51 12.59
C ALA A 108 -2.88 11.50 13.75
N TYR A 109 -3.42 11.94 14.89
CA TYR A 109 -3.69 11.06 16.04
C TYR A 109 -4.81 10.05 15.74
N LEU A 110 -5.88 10.43 15.04
CA LEU A 110 -6.95 9.51 14.64
C LEU A 110 -6.41 8.41 13.73
N ARG A 111 -5.55 8.75 12.75
CA ARG A 111 -4.88 7.76 11.88
C ARG A 111 -4.00 6.80 12.68
N LEU A 112 -3.22 7.32 13.63
CA LEU A 112 -2.38 6.48 14.50
C LEU A 112 -3.23 5.53 15.35
N LYS A 113 -4.31 6.04 15.96
CA LYS A 113 -5.24 5.22 16.76
C LYS A 113 -5.89 4.13 15.92
N GLN A 114 -6.33 4.44 14.70
CA GLN A 114 -6.88 3.47 13.77
C GLN A 114 -5.88 2.33 13.48
N LEU A 115 -4.62 2.65 13.18
CA LEU A 115 -3.59 1.64 12.89
C LEU A 115 -3.19 0.79 14.10
N LEU A 116 -3.21 1.38 15.29
CA LEU A 116 -2.95 0.68 16.55
C LEU A 116 -4.18 -0.04 17.11
N ASN A 117 -5.34 0.07 16.45
CA ASN A 117 -6.62 -0.43 16.92
C ASN A 117 -6.99 0.06 18.32
N ILE A 118 -6.76 1.36 18.57
CA ILE A 118 -7.10 2.07 19.81
C ILE A 118 -8.43 2.82 19.60
N PRO A 119 -9.39 2.77 20.55
CA PRO A 119 -10.61 3.58 20.47
C PRO A 119 -10.34 5.06 20.23
N LEU A 120 -11.15 5.71 19.39
CA LEU A 120 -10.88 7.08 18.92
C LEU A 120 -10.92 8.11 20.05
N GLU A 121 -11.75 7.86 21.07
CA GLU A 121 -11.95 8.71 22.23
C GLU A 121 -10.88 8.50 23.32
N GLN A 122 -10.09 7.43 23.24
CA GLN A 122 -9.07 7.16 24.25
C GLN A 122 -7.95 8.22 24.16
N PRO A 123 -7.58 8.87 25.27
CA PRO A 123 -6.47 9.82 25.27
C PRO A 123 -5.15 9.08 25.01
N VAL A 124 -4.36 9.60 24.08
CA VAL A 124 -3.03 9.09 23.74
C VAL A 124 -2.05 10.26 23.83
N ALA A 125 -0.91 10.03 24.47
CA ALA A 125 0.18 10.99 24.54
C ALA A 125 1.45 10.32 24.02
N LEU A 126 2.12 10.97 23.08
CA LEU A 126 3.40 10.50 22.54
C LEU A 126 4.53 10.90 23.49
N THR A 127 5.49 10.01 23.72
CA THR A 127 6.63 10.26 24.60
C THR A 127 7.88 10.74 23.85
N THR A 128 7.82 10.80 22.52
CA THR A 128 8.96 11.15 21.66
C THR A 128 8.90 12.61 21.24
N ALA A 129 9.96 13.37 21.51
CA ALA A 129 10.14 14.71 20.96
C ALA A 129 10.91 14.66 19.62
N ILE A 130 10.39 15.31 18.59
CA ILE A 130 11.03 15.39 17.25
C ILE A 130 12.25 16.33 17.23
N GLU A 131 12.52 17.07 18.30
CA GLU A 131 13.45 18.20 18.28
C GLU A 131 14.95 17.82 18.27
N ASP A 132 15.33 16.65 18.81
CA ASP A 132 16.75 16.35 19.08
C ASP A 132 17.18 14.88 18.88
N SER A 133 16.36 14.05 18.25
CA SER A 133 16.72 12.63 18.08
C SER A 133 17.74 12.43 16.94
N SER A 134 19.00 12.82 17.17
CA SER A 134 20.16 12.27 16.46
C SER A 134 20.27 10.76 16.73
N ALA A 135 19.85 10.36 17.94
CA ALA A 135 19.71 8.97 18.35
C ALA A 135 18.78 8.24 17.38
N ALA A 136 19.30 7.21 16.71
CA ALA A 136 18.45 6.17 16.18
C ALA A 136 17.59 5.64 17.34
N PRO A 137 16.29 5.34 17.13
CA PRO A 137 15.50 4.69 18.16
C PRO A 137 16.29 3.48 18.67
N ALA A 138 16.61 3.48 19.96
CA ALA A 138 17.40 2.42 20.58
C ALA A 138 16.64 1.11 20.39
N GLY A 139 17.14 0.25 19.49
CA GLY A 139 16.69 -1.12 19.27
C GLY A 139 15.17 -1.28 19.24
N ILE A 140 14.53 -1.12 18.07
CA ILE A 140 13.17 -1.61 17.87
C ILE A 140 13.22 -3.15 17.95
N ARG A 141 12.95 -3.68 19.15
CA ARG A 141 12.61 -5.08 19.38
C ARG A 141 11.15 -5.28 19.00
N LEU A 142 10.87 -5.33 17.70
CA LEU A 142 9.50 -5.51 17.24
C LEU A 142 9.19 -7.00 17.08
N ALA A 143 8.36 -7.55 17.97
CA ALA A 143 7.58 -8.77 17.77
C ALA A 143 8.24 -9.87 16.89
N GLY A 144 9.45 -10.30 17.24
CA GLY A 144 10.18 -11.39 16.54
C GLY A 144 11.03 -10.98 15.34
N ILE A 145 11.02 -9.71 14.91
CA ILE A 145 11.96 -9.14 13.95
C ILE A 145 13.14 -8.56 14.74
N THR A 146 14.25 -9.29 14.76
CA THR A 146 15.51 -8.73 15.28
C THR A 146 16.13 -7.89 14.18
N VAL A 147 15.94 -6.57 14.25
CA VAL A 147 16.76 -5.63 13.48
C VAL A 147 18.15 -5.62 14.14
N SER A 148 19.04 -6.50 13.68
CA SER A 148 20.35 -6.72 14.32
C SER A 148 21.29 -5.51 14.24
N SER A 149 21.00 -4.53 13.39
CA SER A 149 21.78 -3.29 13.29
C SER A 149 21.09 -2.29 12.38
N TYR A 150 20.76 -1.10 12.90
CA TYR A 150 20.42 0.07 12.06
C TYR A 150 21.61 0.56 11.23
N LEU A 151 22.82 0.11 11.56
CA LEU A 151 24.10 0.62 11.06
C LEU A 151 24.65 -0.22 9.90
N ALA A 152 24.14 -1.44 9.70
CA ALA A 152 24.51 -2.33 8.59
C ALA A 152 23.29 -3.16 8.11
N PRO A 153 22.28 -2.51 7.51
CA PRO A 153 21.13 -3.21 6.95
C PRO A 153 21.56 -4.12 5.80
N ASP A 154 21.04 -5.34 5.77
CA ASP A 154 21.26 -6.28 4.67
C ASP A 154 20.56 -5.76 3.40
N THR A 155 21.34 -5.16 2.51
CA THR A 155 20.88 -4.69 1.20
C THR A 155 21.09 -5.75 0.11
N ALA A 156 21.38 -7.00 0.48
CA ALA A 156 21.50 -8.08 -0.50
C ALA A 156 20.13 -8.32 -1.15
N SER A 157 20.05 -8.10 -2.46
CA SER A 157 18.84 -8.32 -3.25
C SER A 157 18.30 -9.75 -3.11
N GLY A 158 19.18 -10.74 -2.90
CA GLY A 158 18.81 -12.14 -2.74
C GLY A 158 17.97 -12.47 -1.49
N ASN A 159 18.07 -11.66 -0.43
CA ASN A 159 17.34 -11.91 0.82
C ASN A 159 16.02 -11.13 0.91
N ARG A 160 15.64 -10.36 -0.13
CA ARG A 160 14.39 -9.60 -0.14
C ARG A 160 13.20 -10.55 -0.20
N ALA A 161 12.16 -10.29 0.59
CA ALA A 161 10.95 -11.12 0.66
C ALA A 161 10.36 -11.43 -0.72
N GLY A 162 10.22 -10.42 -1.59
CA GLY A 162 9.70 -10.63 -2.94
C GLY A 162 10.59 -11.51 -3.83
N VAL A 163 11.92 -11.50 -3.65
CA VAL A 163 12.84 -12.41 -4.36
C VAL A 163 12.68 -13.84 -3.84
N ARG A 164 12.55 -14.03 -2.52
CA ARG A 164 12.27 -15.35 -1.93
C ARG A 164 10.92 -15.90 -2.42
N GLN A 165 9.89 -15.08 -2.48
CA GLN A 165 8.58 -15.47 -3.03
C GLN A 165 8.64 -15.86 -4.50
N ALA A 166 9.35 -15.07 -5.32
CA ALA A 166 9.55 -15.41 -6.73
C ALA A 166 10.35 -16.71 -6.89
N ALA A 167 11.29 -17.01 -5.98
CA ALA A 167 12.02 -18.27 -5.97
C ALA A 167 11.11 -19.46 -5.62
N GLU A 168 10.26 -19.33 -4.59
CA GLU A 168 9.26 -20.36 -4.25
C GLU A 168 8.22 -20.56 -5.38
N ALA A 169 7.85 -19.48 -6.08
CA ALA A 169 6.98 -19.57 -7.25
C ALA A 169 7.65 -20.33 -8.41
N LEU A 170 8.96 -20.18 -8.59
CA LEU A 170 9.73 -20.97 -9.56
C LEU A 170 9.81 -22.44 -9.14
N ASP A 171 10.05 -22.73 -7.87
CA ASP A 171 10.07 -24.09 -7.33
C ASP A 171 8.72 -24.80 -7.57
N ALA A 172 7.61 -24.14 -7.25
CA ALA A 172 6.27 -24.65 -7.51
C ALA A 172 6.03 -24.99 -9.00
N GLN A 173 6.48 -24.14 -9.94
CA GLN A 173 6.35 -24.42 -11.37
C GLN A 173 7.22 -25.60 -11.82
N GLN A 174 8.41 -25.78 -11.24
CA GLN A 174 9.27 -26.93 -11.54
C GLN A 174 8.63 -28.24 -11.07
N GLU A 175 7.99 -28.25 -9.91
CA GLU A 175 7.24 -29.40 -9.43
C GLU A 175 5.99 -29.68 -10.29
N LEU A 176 5.28 -28.64 -10.74
CA LEU A 176 4.17 -28.79 -11.70
C LEU A 176 4.64 -29.34 -13.06
N LEU A 177 5.87 -29.04 -13.50
CA LEU A 177 6.48 -29.69 -14.65
C LEU A 177 6.73 -31.18 -14.40
N ARG A 178 7.15 -31.59 -13.18
CA ARG A 178 7.24 -33.01 -12.83
C ARG A 178 5.87 -33.68 -12.84
N VAL A 179 4.82 -32.99 -12.41
CA VAL A 179 3.42 -33.46 -12.53
C VAL A 179 3.05 -33.69 -13.99
N ALA A 180 3.33 -32.75 -14.89
CA ALA A 180 3.07 -32.91 -16.32
C ALA A 180 3.84 -34.11 -16.92
N ARG A 181 5.11 -34.28 -16.55
CA ARG A 181 5.95 -35.41 -16.99
C ARG A 181 5.45 -36.76 -16.46
N SER A 182 4.95 -36.79 -15.22
CA SER A 182 4.41 -38.01 -14.59
C SER A 182 3.21 -38.58 -15.32
N GLN A 183 2.51 -37.77 -16.13
CA GLN A 183 1.38 -38.24 -16.93
C GLN A 183 1.76 -39.32 -17.96
N ARG A 184 3.04 -39.44 -18.33
CA ARG A 184 3.54 -40.51 -19.22
C ARG A 184 3.76 -41.85 -18.52
N LEU A 185 3.81 -41.84 -17.19
CA LEU A 185 4.10 -43.01 -16.38
C LEU A 185 2.80 -43.77 -16.07
N PRO A 186 2.88 -45.10 -15.82
CA PRO A 186 1.73 -45.85 -15.38
C PRO A 186 1.22 -45.33 -14.04
N SER A 187 -0.08 -45.45 -13.79
CA SER A 187 -0.67 -45.19 -12.48
C SER A 187 -1.33 -46.46 -11.95
N LEU A 188 -1.12 -46.75 -10.66
CA LEU A 188 -1.64 -47.92 -9.95
C LEU A 188 -2.54 -47.44 -8.82
N SER A 189 -3.76 -47.96 -8.76
CA SER A 189 -4.73 -47.63 -7.72
C SER A 189 -5.35 -48.89 -7.12
N LEU A 190 -5.59 -48.85 -5.82
CA LEU A 190 -6.32 -49.86 -5.06
C LEU A 190 -7.71 -49.32 -4.75
N SER A 191 -8.75 -50.02 -5.15
CA SER A 191 -10.12 -49.81 -4.70
C SER A 191 -10.52 -50.93 -3.74
N SER A 192 -11.18 -50.56 -2.66
CA SER A 192 -11.78 -51.49 -1.71
C SER A 192 -13.16 -50.92 -1.37
N GLN A 193 -14.19 -51.71 -1.56
CA GLN A 193 -15.57 -51.33 -1.32
C GLN A 193 -16.25 -52.43 -0.53
N TYR A 194 -16.63 -52.11 0.70
CA TYR A 194 -17.39 -52.97 1.58
C TYR A 194 -18.78 -52.36 1.77
N GLY A 195 -19.82 -53.14 1.53
CA GLY A 195 -21.19 -52.66 1.67
C GLY A 195 -22.21 -53.78 1.51
N ALA A 196 -23.46 -53.50 1.89
CA ALA A 196 -24.54 -54.43 1.66
C ALA A 196 -25.09 -54.25 0.25
N VAL A 197 -25.19 -55.34 -0.52
CA VAL A 197 -25.78 -55.34 -1.85
C VAL A 197 -26.93 -56.33 -1.85
N ALA A 198 -28.08 -55.93 -2.37
CA ALA A 198 -29.24 -56.78 -2.57
C ALA A 198 -29.50 -56.93 -4.07
N TYR A 199 -29.88 -58.13 -4.50
CA TYR A 199 -30.27 -58.43 -5.88
C TYR A 199 -31.73 -58.90 -5.91
N PRO A 200 -32.71 -57.99 -5.71
CA PRO A 200 -34.12 -58.36 -5.66
C PRO A 200 -34.63 -58.80 -7.04
N LEU A 201 -35.35 -59.93 -7.08
CA LEU A 201 -36.01 -60.43 -8.29
C LEU A 201 -37.36 -59.73 -8.57
N SER A 202 -37.89 -58.99 -7.60
CA SER A 202 -39.20 -58.32 -7.66
C SER A 202 -39.14 -56.92 -7.07
N GLY A 203 -38.77 -55.92 -7.88
CA GLY A 203 -38.89 -54.50 -7.49
C GLY A 203 -37.93 -54.08 -6.36
N LEU A 204 -38.46 -53.89 -5.14
CA LEU A 204 -37.70 -53.33 -4.01
C LEU A 204 -37.10 -54.42 -3.11
N PRO A 205 -35.83 -54.29 -2.68
CA PRO A 205 -35.19 -55.27 -1.80
C PRO A 205 -35.75 -55.21 -0.38
N GLY A 206 -36.05 -56.39 0.18
CA GLY A 206 -36.38 -56.56 1.59
C GLY A 206 -35.13 -56.50 2.47
N THR A 207 -35.31 -56.33 3.79
CA THR A 207 -34.19 -56.25 4.76
C THR A 207 -33.31 -57.50 4.80
N ASN A 208 -33.85 -58.68 4.47
CA ASN A 208 -33.11 -59.94 4.39
C ASN A 208 -32.40 -60.18 3.04
N ASP A 209 -32.65 -59.35 2.02
CA ASP A 209 -32.05 -59.51 0.70
C ASP A 209 -30.64 -58.91 0.62
N PHE A 210 -30.28 -58.11 1.62
CA PHE A 210 -28.98 -57.46 1.73
C PHE A 210 -27.91 -58.45 2.17
N ARG A 211 -26.93 -58.69 1.30
CA ARG A 211 -25.75 -59.51 1.59
C ARG A 211 -24.53 -58.61 1.73
N ALA A 212 -23.68 -58.91 2.71
CA ALA A 212 -22.39 -58.26 2.81
C ALA A 212 -21.56 -58.58 1.56
N ASN A 213 -21.15 -57.55 0.84
CA ASN A 213 -20.31 -57.63 -0.34
C ASN A 213 -19.02 -56.85 -0.09
N TRP A 214 -17.89 -57.51 -0.29
CA TRP A 214 -16.57 -56.87 -0.26
C TRP A 214 -15.89 -57.05 -1.62
N THR A 215 -15.61 -55.95 -2.29
CA THR A 215 -14.89 -55.95 -3.56
C THR A 215 -13.58 -55.20 -3.39
N VAL A 216 -12.47 -55.88 -3.65
CA VAL A 216 -11.13 -55.28 -3.69
C VAL A 216 -10.58 -55.44 -5.09
N GLY A 217 -10.10 -54.35 -5.68
CA GLY A 217 -9.55 -54.33 -7.03
C GLY A 217 -8.30 -53.49 -7.11
N ILE A 218 -7.34 -53.94 -7.92
CA ILE A 218 -6.17 -53.16 -8.28
C ILE A 218 -6.27 -52.82 -9.77
N ALA A 219 -6.18 -51.54 -10.10
CA ALA A 219 -6.25 -51.06 -11.47
C ALA A 219 -4.95 -50.33 -11.85
N ALA A 220 -4.36 -50.72 -12.97
CA ALA A 220 -3.21 -50.07 -13.58
C ALA A 220 -3.64 -49.38 -14.89
N GLN A 221 -3.38 -48.07 -15.01
CA GLN A 221 -3.65 -47.29 -16.22
C GLN A 221 -2.34 -46.83 -16.84
N VAL A 222 -2.13 -47.17 -18.12
CA VAL A 222 -0.95 -46.75 -18.90
C VAL A 222 -1.42 -46.02 -20.16
N PRO A 223 -1.07 -44.73 -20.35
CA PRO A 223 -1.45 -44.02 -21.57
C PRO A 223 -0.53 -44.40 -22.73
N ILE A 224 -1.04 -45.20 -23.67
CA ILE A 224 -0.28 -45.65 -24.85
C ILE A 224 -0.32 -44.59 -25.96
N PHE A 225 -1.50 -44.02 -26.23
CA PHE A 225 -1.69 -42.96 -27.24
C PHE A 225 -2.65 -41.90 -26.72
N THR A 226 -2.21 -40.64 -26.71
CA THR A 226 -3.02 -39.50 -26.20
C THR A 226 -3.19 -38.39 -27.22
N GLY A 227 -2.94 -38.64 -28.52
CA GLY A 227 -3.05 -37.61 -29.57
C GLY A 227 -2.19 -36.36 -29.34
N GLY A 228 -1.05 -36.50 -28.66
CA GLY A 228 -0.16 -35.37 -28.34
C GLY A 228 -0.51 -34.58 -27.09
N ARG A 229 -1.65 -34.84 -26.42
CA ARG A 229 -2.08 -34.10 -25.21
C ARG A 229 -0.98 -33.98 -24.14
N ILE A 230 -0.38 -35.10 -23.72
CA ILE A 230 0.66 -35.09 -22.68
C ILE A 230 1.89 -34.27 -23.11
N ARG A 231 2.24 -34.28 -24.40
CA ARG A 231 3.34 -33.46 -24.94
C ARG A 231 2.98 -31.97 -24.87
N GLY A 232 1.75 -31.61 -25.20
CA GLY A 232 1.24 -30.24 -25.07
C GLY A 232 1.26 -29.76 -23.62
N ASP A 233 0.75 -30.56 -22.68
CA ASP A 233 0.75 -30.25 -21.25
C ASP A 233 2.17 -30.04 -20.72
N GLU A 234 3.13 -30.86 -21.16
CA GLU A 234 4.54 -30.69 -20.82
C GLU A 234 5.14 -29.41 -21.41
N MET A 235 4.83 -29.08 -22.66
CA MET A 235 5.30 -27.83 -23.29
C MET A 235 4.77 -26.59 -22.55
N VAL A 236 3.50 -26.59 -22.14
CA VAL A 236 2.91 -25.52 -21.34
C VAL A 236 3.62 -25.41 -19.99
N ALA A 237 3.81 -26.53 -19.29
CA ALA A 237 4.52 -26.51 -18.00
C ALA A 237 5.98 -26.05 -18.12
N GLN A 238 6.68 -26.40 -19.21
CA GLN A 238 8.03 -25.90 -19.50
C GLN A 238 8.04 -24.40 -19.75
N ALA A 239 7.05 -23.88 -20.50
CA ALA A 239 6.90 -22.44 -20.73
C ALA A 239 6.66 -21.68 -19.41
N ASN A 240 5.79 -22.20 -18.53
CA ASN A 240 5.54 -21.61 -17.21
C ASN A 240 6.79 -21.56 -16.32
N VAL A 241 7.65 -22.59 -16.37
CA VAL A 241 8.96 -22.58 -15.68
C VAL A 241 9.88 -21.52 -16.26
N ALA A 242 9.93 -21.37 -17.59
CA ALA A 242 10.75 -20.35 -18.24
C ALA A 242 10.27 -18.94 -17.90
N GLU A 243 8.96 -18.70 -17.90
CA GLU A 243 8.33 -17.45 -17.47
C GLU A 243 8.65 -17.14 -16.01
N SER A 244 8.45 -18.10 -15.10
CA SER A 244 8.73 -17.92 -13.67
C SER A 244 10.22 -17.63 -13.41
N ARG A 245 11.12 -18.24 -14.18
CA ARG A 245 12.56 -17.95 -14.12
C ARG A 245 12.88 -16.52 -14.57
N ALA A 246 12.28 -16.06 -15.67
CA ALA A 246 12.43 -14.68 -16.14
C ALA A 246 11.87 -13.69 -15.11
N ARG A 247 10.71 -14.00 -14.50
CA ARG A 247 10.11 -13.19 -13.44
C ARG A 247 11.01 -13.12 -12.20
N LEU A 248 11.61 -14.22 -11.77
CA LEU A 248 12.58 -14.21 -10.67
C LEU A 248 13.78 -13.29 -10.97
N GLN A 249 14.30 -13.33 -12.19
CA GLN A 249 15.39 -12.45 -12.61
C GLN A 249 14.97 -10.97 -12.57
N GLN A 250 13.80 -10.64 -13.14
CA GLN A 250 13.24 -9.30 -13.10
C GLN A 250 13.04 -8.79 -11.66
N VAL A 251 12.51 -9.64 -10.76
CA VAL A 251 12.30 -9.30 -9.35
C VAL A 251 13.63 -9.07 -8.62
N ARG A 252 14.70 -9.81 -8.95
CA ARG A 252 16.05 -9.57 -8.41
C ARG A 252 16.61 -8.21 -8.85
N GLU A 253 16.41 -7.83 -10.10
CA GLU A 253 16.84 -6.54 -10.62
C GLU A 253 16.08 -5.39 -9.96
N PHE A 254 14.76 -5.52 -9.81
CA PHE A 254 13.95 -4.55 -9.06
C PHE A 254 14.34 -4.46 -7.59
N ALA A 255 14.62 -5.59 -6.94
CA ALA A 255 15.09 -5.62 -5.56
C ALA A 255 16.44 -4.89 -5.39
N ALA A 256 17.35 -5.03 -6.36
CA ALA A 256 18.62 -4.31 -6.36
C ALA A 256 18.42 -2.79 -6.56
N LEU A 257 17.51 -2.40 -7.45
CA LEU A 257 17.14 -1.00 -7.66
C LEU A 257 16.50 -0.37 -6.42
N ASP A 258 15.48 -1.01 -5.86
CA ASP A 258 14.76 -0.53 -4.66
C ASP A 258 15.71 -0.35 -3.47
N SER A 259 16.68 -1.27 -3.29
CA SER A 259 17.71 -1.16 -2.26
C SER A 259 18.59 0.09 -2.45
N ARG A 260 18.99 0.40 -3.69
CA ARG A 260 19.74 1.62 -4.00
C ARG A 260 18.90 2.88 -3.80
N VAL A 261 17.62 2.86 -4.15
CA VAL A 261 16.70 3.98 -3.93
C VAL A 261 16.51 4.23 -2.42
N ALA A 262 16.33 3.18 -1.62
CA ALA A 262 16.20 3.29 -0.17
C ALA A 262 17.45 3.88 0.50
N LEU A 263 18.65 3.45 0.07
CA LEU A 263 19.92 4.01 0.54
C LEU A 263 20.07 5.49 0.17
N ASN A 264 19.75 5.86 -1.07
CA ASN A 264 19.80 7.26 -1.51
C ASN A 264 18.80 8.12 -0.72
N ALA A 265 17.59 7.62 -0.46
CA ALA A 265 16.60 8.33 0.34
C ALA A 265 17.07 8.55 1.79
N LEU A 266 17.77 7.58 2.40
CA LEU A 266 18.38 7.76 3.72
C LEU A 266 19.48 8.83 3.70
N ASN A 267 20.38 8.77 2.73
CA ASN A 267 21.45 9.76 2.58
C ASN A 267 20.87 11.17 2.40
N GLN A 268 19.87 11.31 1.51
CA GLN A 268 19.17 12.57 1.30
C GLN A 268 18.51 13.09 2.58
N ALA A 269 17.80 12.23 3.32
CA ALA A 269 17.15 12.61 4.56
C ALA A 269 18.17 13.03 5.64
N ASN A 270 19.32 12.35 5.70
CA ASN A 270 20.39 12.69 6.63
C ASN A 270 21.00 14.06 6.30
N SER A 271 21.38 14.28 5.04
CA SER A 271 21.93 15.57 4.59
C SER A 271 20.93 16.72 4.76
N ALA A 272 19.63 16.49 4.48
CA ALA A 272 18.59 17.50 4.69
C ALA A 272 18.43 17.85 6.18
N TRP A 273 18.48 16.86 7.08
CA TRP A 273 18.42 17.07 8.52
C TRP A 273 19.65 17.85 9.02
N GLU A 274 20.86 17.46 8.62
CA GLU A 274 22.10 18.16 8.96
C GLU A 274 22.09 19.62 8.47
N ALA A 275 21.70 19.85 7.22
CA ALA A 275 21.61 21.19 6.64
C ALA A 275 20.55 22.06 7.35
N SER A 276 19.41 21.47 7.73
CA SER A 276 18.34 22.20 8.43
C SER A 276 18.74 22.70 9.83
N ARG A 277 19.75 22.08 10.45
CA ARG A 277 20.22 22.45 11.79
C ARG A 277 20.77 23.87 11.81
N GLY A 278 21.72 24.16 10.91
CA GLY A 278 22.36 25.47 10.80
C GLY A 278 21.37 26.56 10.43
N THR A 279 20.47 26.29 9.46
CA THR A 279 19.45 27.26 9.03
C THR A 279 18.49 27.64 10.17
N ALA A 280 18.03 26.67 10.96
CA ALA A 280 17.15 26.95 12.10
C ALA A 280 17.86 27.75 13.21
N GLU A 281 19.12 27.43 13.51
CA GLU A 281 19.94 28.17 14.48
C GLU A 281 20.19 29.63 14.02
N GLN A 282 20.51 29.82 12.74
CA GLN A 282 20.72 31.13 12.14
C GLN A 282 19.43 31.97 12.11
N ALA A 283 18.30 31.37 11.72
CA ALA A 283 17.01 32.04 11.71
C ALA A 283 16.56 32.44 13.12
N SER A 284 16.85 31.61 14.13
CA SER A 284 16.58 31.93 15.54
C SER A 284 17.39 33.13 16.01
N ARG A 285 18.69 33.15 15.72
CA ARG A 285 19.55 34.31 16.04
C ARG A 285 19.12 35.57 15.30
N ALA A 286 18.81 35.47 14.01
CA ALA A 286 18.33 36.59 13.21
C ALA A 286 17.04 37.18 13.79
N TYR A 287 16.10 36.32 14.18
CA TYR A 287 14.87 36.75 14.85
C TYR A 287 15.16 37.47 16.18
N THR A 288 16.02 36.94 17.05
CA THR A 288 16.40 37.60 18.31
C THR A 288 17.02 38.97 18.06
N ILE A 289 17.88 39.11 17.06
CA ILE A 289 18.49 40.41 16.70
C ILE A 289 17.43 41.38 16.17
N ALA A 290 16.53 40.93 15.30
CA ALA A 290 15.44 41.75 14.76
C ALA A 290 14.47 42.21 15.86
N GLU A 291 14.18 41.35 16.84
CA GLU A 291 13.35 41.67 18.00
C GLU A 291 13.97 42.77 18.85
N VAL A 292 15.27 42.66 19.17
CA VAL A 292 16.00 43.70 19.90
C VAL A 292 16.02 45.00 19.11
N ARG A 293 16.41 44.97 17.82
CA ARG A 293 16.46 46.19 16.98
C ARG A 293 15.09 46.87 16.88
N TYR A 294 14.00 46.10 16.81
CA TYR A 294 12.66 46.66 16.76
C TYR A 294 12.29 47.34 18.07
N ARG A 295 12.60 46.71 19.21
CA ARG A 295 12.33 47.27 20.53
C ARG A 295 13.13 48.55 20.80
N GLU A 296 14.36 48.63 20.30
CA GLU A 296 15.20 49.83 20.39
C GLU A 296 14.84 50.90 19.33
N GLY A 297 13.83 50.67 18.48
CA GLY A 297 13.39 51.61 17.45
C GLY A 297 14.33 51.73 16.24
N ILE A 298 15.24 50.77 16.07
CA ILE A 298 16.29 50.76 15.03
C ILE A 298 15.85 50.00 13.77
N SER A 299 14.83 49.13 13.86
CA SER A 299 14.28 48.40 12.72
C SER A 299 12.77 48.54 12.61
N THR A 300 12.25 48.23 11.42
CA THR A 300 10.81 48.29 11.15
C THR A 300 10.08 47.03 11.62
N GLN A 301 8.75 47.12 11.77
CA GLN A 301 7.90 45.96 12.02
C GLN A 301 7.93 44.94 10.87
N LEU A 302 8.22 45.39 9.64
CA LEU A 302 8.40 44.50 8.48
C LEU A 302 9.59 43.57 8.70
N GLU A 303 10.77 44.11 9.05
CA GLU A 303 11.98 43.31 9.30
C GLU A 303 11.78 42.26 10.41
N LEU A 304 11.07 42.64 11.48
CA LEU A 304 10.72 41.72 12.56
C LEU A 304 9.80 40.59 12.07
N ASN A 305 8.79 40.93 11.28
CA ASN A 305 7.84 39.96 10.72
C ASN A 305 8.53 39.00 9.75
N ASP A 306 9.37 39.51 8.85
CA ASP A 306 10.12 38.70 7.89
C ASP A 306 11.06 37.72 8.61
N SER A 307 11.75 38.19 9.66
CA SER A 307 12.61 37.34 10.49
C SER A 307 11.82 36.26 11.24
N ARG A 308 10.61 36.56 11.73
CA ARG A 308 9.72 35.57 12.35
C ARG A 308 9.30 34.49 11.35
N ILE A 309 8.84 34.89 10.16
CA ILE A 309 8.41 33.96 9.10
C ILE A 309 9.57 33.01 8.75
N LEU A 310 10.79 33.54 8.62
CA LEU A 310 11.98 32.72 8.35
C LEU A 310 12.28 31.72 9.48
N LEU A 311 12.13 32.13 10.74
CA LEU A 311 12.29 31.24 11.90
C LEU A 311 11.22 30.14 11.91
N GLU A 312 9.96 30.50 11.70
CA GLU A 312 8.83 29.57 11.64
C GLU A 312 9.04 28.52 10.53
N GLN A 313 9.41 28.97 9.32
CA GLN A 313 9.68 28.07 8.20
C GLN A 313 10.89 27.16 8.47
N SER A 314 11.98 27.71 9.01
CA SER A 314 13.21 26.94 9.26
C SER A 314 13.03 25.88 10.35
N THR A 315 12.27 26.21 11.40
CA THR A 315 11.95 25.26 12.49
C THR A 315 10.99 24.17 12.02
N ALA A 316 9.99 24.50 11.21
CA ALA A 316 9.10 23.53 10.58
C ALA A 316 9.86 22.59 9.63
N ASN A 317 10.74 23.13 8.78
CA ASN A 317 11.59 22.34 7.88
C ASN A 317 12.51 21.38 8.63
N ARG A 318 13.09 21.81 9.76
CA ARG A 318 13.92 20.94 10.61
C ARG A 318 13.11 19.80 11.23
N ALA A 319 11.90 20.07 11.70
CA ALA A 319 11.01 19.04 12.23
C ALA A 319 10.62 18.00 11.15
N LEU A 320 10.29 18.47 9.94
CA LEU A 320 10.03 17.62 8.78
C LEU A 320 11.24 16.75 8.41
N ALA A 321 12.44 17.33 8.38
CA ALA A 321 13.66 16.60 8.08
C ALA A 321 13.97 15.51 9.12
N ALA A 322 13.76 15.81 10.41
CA ALA A 322 13.92 14.84 11.49
C ALA A 322 12.94 13.65 11.36
N ARG A 323 11.66 13.92 11.06
CA ARG A 323 10.65 12.88 10.78
C ARG A 323 11.06 11.99 9.61
N ASN A 324 11.49 12.60 8.50
CA ASN A 324 11.88 11.86 7.30
C ASN A 324 13.12 10.99 7.52
N LEU A 325 14.11 11.49 8.27
CA LEU A 325 15.30 10.71 8.64
C LEU A 325 14.93 9.46 9.44
N GLN A 326 14.04 9.58 10.44
CA GLN A 326 13.65 8.43 11.26
C GLN A 326 12.88 7.38 10.46
N ILE A 327 11.99 7.80 9.56
CA ILE A 327 11.26 6.86 8.70
C ILE A 327 12.19 6.21 7.68
N ALA A 328 13.15 6.94 7.12
CA ALA A 328 14.14 6.36 6.22
C ALA A 328 15.00 5.30 6.93
N ARG A 329 15.41 5.54 8.18
CA ARG A 329 16.15 4.57 9.01
C ARG A 329 15.34 3.30 9.25
N VAL A 330 14.06 3.42 9.62
CA VAL A 330 13.18 2.26 9.85
C VAL A 330 12.87 1.53 8.55
N LYS A 331 12.59 2.23 7.45
CA LYS A 331 12.38 1.63 6.13
C LYS A 331 13.58 0.79 5.71
N LEU A 332 14.79 1.31 5.89
CA LEU A 332 16.02 0.60 5.53
C LEU A 332 16.25 -0.63 6.42
N ALA A 333 15.95 -0.52 7.72
CA ALA A 333 16.01 -1.65 8.66
C ALA A 333 15.02 -2.78 8.31
N LEU A 334 13.83 -2.43 7.84
CA LEU A 334 12.80 -3.38 7.43
C LEU A 334 12.97 -3.88 6.00
N LEU A 335 13.90 -3.28 5.25
CA LEU A 335 14.07 -3.52 3.82
C LEU A 335 14.11 -5.01 3.48
N PRO A 336 14.81 -5.93 4.17
CA PRO A 336 14.79 -7.36 3.80
C PRO A 336 13.37 -7.95 3.69
N ASN A 337 12.44 -7.51 4.53
CA ASN A 337 11.10 -8.06 4.60
C ASN A 337 10.03 -7.20 3.93
N LEU A 338 10.28 -5.92 3.66
CA LEU A 338 9.28 -5.07 2.99
C LEU A 338 8.88 -5.65 1.62
N PRO A 339 7.58 -5.60 1.27
CA PRO A 339 7.13 -6.01 -0.06
C PRO A 339 7.83 -5.17 -1.13
N LEU A 340 8.16 -5.81 -2.25
CA LEU A 340 8.66 -5.06 -3.40
C LEU A 340 7.48 -4.36 -4.04
N GLN A 341 7.44 -3.03 -3.97
CA GLN A 341 6.48 -2.26 -4.74
C GLN A 341 6.83 -2.41 -6.22
N ALA A 342 6.12 -3.30 -6.91
CA ALA A 342 6.18 -3.41 -8.35
C ALA A 342 5.57 -2.14 -8.97
N GLY A 343 6.41 -1.17 -9.34
CA GLY A 343 6.02 -0.08 -10.24
C GLY A 343 5.31 1.11 -9.60
N GLY A 344 6.06 1.93 -8.87
CA GLY A 344 5.73 3.35 -8.63
C GLY A 344 6.17 4.28 -9.76
N PHE A 345 6.19 3.81 -11.02
CA PHE A 345 6.36 4.65 -12.20
C PHE A 345 5.02 4.70 -12.96
N GLY A 346 4.03 5.36 -12.35
CA GLY A 346 2.69 5.47 -12.92
C GLY A 346 1.55 5.75 -11.95
N GLN A 347 1.79 6.40 -10.80
CA GLN A 347 0.73 7.02 -10.01
C GLN A 347 1.34 8.12 -9.16
N SER A 348 1.61 9.25 -9.81
CA SER A 348 1.73 10.52 -9.13
C SER A 348 0.35 10.92 -8.61
N ASP A 349 0.32 11.34 -7.35
CA ASP A 349 -0.78 12.08 -6.73
C ASP A 349 -1.45 13.04 -7.71
N GLY A 350 -2.75 12.84 -7.89
CA GLY A 350 -3.62 13.66 -8.71
C GLY A 350 -5.04 13.55 -8.19
N ALA A 351 -5.37 14.37 -7.19
CA ALA A 351 -6.74 14.70 -6.87
C ALA A 351 -7.45 15.16 -8.15
N GLY A 352 -8.55 14.51 -8.54
CA GLY A 352 -9.26 14.87 -9.77
C GLY A 352 -10.26 13.82 -10.22
N ASN A 353 -11.37 13.73 -9.50
CA ASN A 353 -12.73 13.52 -10.01
C ASN A 353 -12.83 13.07 -11.49
N GLN A 354 -13.15 11.79 -11.76
CA GLN A 354 -13.62 11.36 -13.07
C GLN A 354 -14.87 10.49 -12.95
N ALA A 355 -15.98 11.15 -13.26
CA ALA A 355 -17.24 10.55 -13.65
C ALA A 355 -17.04 9.66 -14.90
N GLN A 356 -17.85 8.62 -14.96
CA GLN A 356 -18.00 7.71 -16.10
C GLN A 356 -18.40 8.47 -17.38
N PRO A 357 -17.86 8.13 -18.56
CA PRO A 357 -18.50 8.45 -19.82
C PRO A 357 -19.57 7.40 -20.14
N GLN A 358 -20.83 7.82 -20.12
CA GLN A 358 -21.95 7.10 -20.72
C GLN A 358 -21.76 7.01 -22.24
N SER A 359 -22.08 5.84 -22.79
CA SER A 359 -22.14 5.55 -24.22
C SER A 359 -23.17 6.42 -24.93
N ALA A 360 -22.73 7.13 -25.98
CA ALA A 360 -23.58 7.91 -26.86
C ALA A 360 -24.43 6.99 -27.78
N GLN A 361 -25.75 7.16 -27.74
CA GLN A 361 -26.70 6.72 -28.76
C GLN A 361 -26.99 7.88 -29.74
N PRO A 362 -27.28 7.62 -31.03
CA PRO A 362 -27.66 8.67 -31.99
C PRO A 362 -29.12 9.13 -31.82
N PRO A 363 -29.45 10.40 -32.15
CA PRO A 363 -30.76 11.00 -31.90
C PRO A 363 -31.84 10.60 -32.93
N GLN A 364 -33.02 10.22 -32.44
CA GLN A 364 -34.26 10.10 -33.22
C GLN A 364 -34.90 11.49 -33.37
N GLN A 365 -35.16 11.89 -34.62
CA GLN A 365 -35.91 13.09 -34.96
C GLN A 365 -37.41 12.89 -34.70
N GLN A 366 -37.99 13.85 -33.99
CA GLN A 366 -39.43 14.05 -33.87
C GLN A 366 -40.00 14.58 -35.20
N GLN A 367 -41.02 13.92 -35.72
CA GLN A 367 -42.04 14.54 -36.55
C GLN A 367 -43.41 14.24 -35.96
N GLN A 368 -44.10 15.30 -35.54
CA GLN A 368 -45.52 15.32 -35.26
C GLN A 368 -46.21 16.20 -36.32
N GLN A 369 -47.49 15.87 -36.58
CA GLN A 369 -48.51 16.60 -37.36
C GLN A 369 -48.47 16.34 -38.89
N GLN A 370 -49.54 16.03 -39.62
CA GLN A 370 -51.01 16.18 -39.49
C GLN A 370 -51.67 15.00 -40.24
N GLN A 371 -52.69 14.31 -39.70
CA GLN A 371 -54.14 14.57 -39.79
C GLN A 371 -54.80 14.22 -41.15
N GLN A 372 -55.88 13.43 -41.04
CA GLN A 372 -57.03 13.22 -41.94
C GLN A 372 -56.99 12.10 -43.01
N GLY A 373 -57.87 11.11 -42.80
CA GLY A 373 -59.03 10.98 -43.70
C GLY A 373 -59.01 9.86 -44.75
N GLN A 374 -59.88 8.88 -44.50
CA GLN A 374 -60.70 8.16 -45.51
C GLN A 374 -60.09 7.02 -46.36
N SER A 375 -60.63 5.84 -46.08
CA SER A 375 -61.40 4.98 -47.01
C SER A 375 -60.70 4.21 -48.14
N GLN A 376 -61.14 2.94 -48.24
CA GLN A 376 -61.15 1.98 -49.37
C GLN A 376 -60.17 0.81 -49.18
N SER A 377 -60.64 -0.41 -48.87
CA SER A 377 -61.43 -1.36 -49.70
C SER A 377 -60.58 -2.02 -50.80
N GLY A 378 -60.60 -3.36 -50.86
CA GLY A 378 -60.11 -4.14 -52.00
C GLY A 378 -59.00 -5.12 -51.60
N THR A 379 -59.30 -6.35 -51.19
CA THR A 379 -59.45 -7.53 -52.08
C THR A 379 -58.16 -7.82 -52.86
N LEU A 380 -57.55 -8.98 -52.61
CA LEU A 380 -57.30 -9.98 -53.66
C LEU A 380 -56.77 -11.28 -53.05
N ALA A 381 -57.55 -12.33 -53.29
CA ALA A 381 -57.23 -13.72 -53.05
C ALA A 381 -56.34 -14.29 -54.17
N SER A 382 -55.74 -15.44 -53.86
CA SER A 382 -55.43 -16.55 -54.76
C SER A 382 -54.45 -16.31 -55.92
N GLN A 383 -53.31 -17.00 -55.91
CA GLN A 383 -53.21 -18.24 -56.69
C GLN A 383 -51.93 -19.02 -56.38
N GLN A 384 -52.11 -20.31 -56.56
CA GLN A 384 -51.28 -21.44 -56.22
C GLN A 384 -50.82 -22.04 -57.55
N ILE A 385 -49.66 -22.70 -57.55
CA ILE A 385 -49.22 -23.85 -58.37
C ILE A 385 -47.86 -23.64 -59.11
N PRO A 386 -47.00 -24.69 -59.15
CA PRO A 386 -45.56 -24.65 -59.45
C PRO A 386 -45.26 -25.36 -60.81
N PRO A 387 -44.21 -26.21 -60.95
CA PRO A 387 -42.80 -25.89 -61.24
C PRO A 387 -42.29 -26.51 -62.56
N ALA A 388 -41.12 -26.06 -63.02
CA ALA A 388 -40.14 -26.76 -63.89
C ALA A 388 -38.95 -25.78 -64.04
N LEU A 389 -37.66 -26.14 -64.06
CA LEU A 389 -36.94 -27.40 -64.23
C LEU A 389 -35.53 -27.19 -63.64
#